data_AF-A0A1C5TBT5-F1
#
_entry.id   AF-A0A1C5TBT5-F1
#
_cell.length_a   1.000
_cell.length_b   1.000
_cell.length_c   1.000
_cell.angle_alpha   90.00
_cell.angle_beta   90.00
_cell.angle_gamma   90.00
#
_symmetry.space_group_name_H-M   'P 1'
#
loop_
_entity.id
_entity.type
_entity.pdbx_description
1 polymer ?
#
loop_
_entity_poly.entity_id
_entity_poly.type
_entity_poly.pdbx_seq_one_letter_code
_entity_poly.pdbx_strand_id
1 'polypeptide(L)'
;MGFETSVEMTEVAEPSTESAENQEVAEPEQTSQETTEGGKTEADAAFAEMRRAKQEAERERDEAQRALAEKEANEAAKRSVFKNIAGSENADVDALAEALGVDADDVMASINAEQEAARRNSEMESLRKQVADLSAEKQVNENIKELQELDPSIKDVNDLGKEFVDYVSKGLTVKQAYFAIKGEEIATKATPPQPIGKVNNQPPEKDFFTEAEVDAMTEEQQRANAKKILDSMPRWK
;
A
#
# COMPACT_ATOMS: atom_id res chain seq x y z
N MET A 1 18.78 -25.93 -28.34
CA MET A 1 19.59 -26.03 -27.11
C MET A 1 19.03 -25.05 -26.12
N GLY A 2 18.70 -25.50 -24.89
CA GLY A 2 18.34 -24.62 -23.77
C GLY A 2 16.91 -24.80 -23.29
N PHE A 3 16.73 -25.74 -22.37
CA PHE A 3 15.54 -26.01 -21.57
C PHE A 3 15.51 -25.11 -20.30
N GLU A 4 14.32 -25.03 -19.71
CA GLU A 4 14.03 -24.84 -18.27
C GLU A 4 14.21 -23.46 -17.62
N THR A 5 13.08 -22.85 -17.22
CA THR A 5 12.88 -22.45 -15.82
C THR A 5 11.45 -22.80 -15.41
N SER A 6 11.35 -23.44 -14.25
CA SER A 6 10.17 -24.04 -13.64
C SER A 6 9.43 -23.00 -12.79
N VAL A 7 8.12 -22.87 -12.95
CA VAL A 7 7.21 -22.38 -11.90
C VAL A 7 5.95 -23.23 -11.97
N GLU A 8 5.86 -24.16 -11.04
CA GLU A 8 4.68 -24.93 -10.68
C GLU A 8 3.76 -24.01 -9.85
N MET A 9 2.59 -23.66 -10.39
CA MET A 9 1.46 -23.14 -9.63
C MET A 9 0.20 -23.84 -10.18
N THR A 10 -0.22 -24.85 -9.42
CA THR A 10 -1.44 -25.61 -9.62
C THR A 10 -2.64 -24.73 -9.22
N GLU A 11 -3.27 -24.06 -10.18
CA GLU A 11 -4.63 -23.54 -10.03
C GLU A 11 -5.61 -24.69 -10.34
N VAL A 12 -6.15 -25.34 -9.31
CA VAL A 12 -7.36 -26.17 -9.48
C VAL A 12 -8.56 -25.31 -9.20
N ALA A 13 -9.22 -25.00 -10.31
CA ALA A 13 -10.45 -24.27 -10.50
C ALA A 13 -11.63 -24.72 -9.62
N GLU A 14 -12.45 -23.73 -9.29
CA GLU A 14 -13.84 -23.87 -8.87
C GLU A 14 -14.64 -24.69 -9.91
N PRO A 15 -15.43 -25.71 -9.53
CA PRO A 15 -16.42 -26.24 -10.45
C PRO A 15 -17.67 -25.36 -10.41
N SER A 16 -17.72 -24.47 -11.39
CA SER A 16 -18.92 -23.83 -11.92
C SER A 16 -20.01 -24.86 -12.21
N THR A 17 -21.23 -24.49 -11.83
CA THR A 17 -22.48 -25.10 -12.23
C THR A 17 -22.66 -25.06 -13.75
N GLU A 18 -22.88 -26.21 -14.39
CA GLU A 18 -23.61 -26.26 -15.65
C GLU A 18 -24.31 -27.62 -15.82
N SER A 19 -25.58 -27.54 -16.23
CA SER A 19 -26.50 -28.64 -16.45
C SER A 19 -26.12 -29.50 -17.64
N ALA A 20 -26.28 -30.81 -17.50
CA ALA A 20 -26.56 -31.75 -18.59
C ALA A 20 -27.50 -32.83 -18.00
N GLU A 21 -28.80 -32.71 -18.27
CA GLU A 21 -29.51 -33.62 -19.18
C GLU A 21 -29.88 -34.98 -18.55
N ASN A 22 -31.11 -35.01 -18.04
CA ASN A 22 -32.11 -36.06 -18.26
C ASN A 22 -31.60 -37.51 -18.39
N GLN A 23 -31.60 -38.24 -17.26
CA GLN A 23 -31.53 -39.69 -17.27
C GLN A 23 -32.70 -40.23 -16.42
N GLU A 24 -33.77 -40.62 -17.11
CA GLU A 24 -34.88 -41.39 -16.56
C GLU A 24 -34.34 -42.67 -15.92
N VAL A 25 -34.41 -42.78 -14.59
CA VAL A 25 -34.17 -44.04 -13.88
C VAL A 25 -35.50 -44.78 -13.85
N ALA A 26 -35.64 -45.69 -14.80
CA ALA A 26 -36.73 -46.65 -14.90
C ALA A 26 -36.90 -47.44 -13.60
N GLU A 27 -38.17 -47.69 -13.24
CA GLU A 27 -38.59 -48.66 -12.23
C GLU A 27 -37.88 -50.01 -12.44
N PRO A 28 -37.40 -50.67 -11.37
CA PRO A 28 -36.81 -51.99 -11.52
C PRO A 28 -37.94 -53.03 -11.72
N GLU A 29 -37.88 -53.70 -12.86
CA GLU A 29 -38.67 -54.89 -13.16
C GLU A 29 -38.47 -55.95 -12.07
N GLN A 30 -39.60 -56.44 -11.54
CA GLN A 30 -39.65 -57.65 -10.75
C GLN A 30 -39.26 -58.85 -11.62
N THR A 31 -38.31 -59.67 -11.19
CA THR A 31 -38.30 -61.10 -11.52
C THR A 31 -37.85 -61.90 -10.30
N SER A 32 -38.75 -62.82 -9.93
CA SER A 32 -38.74 -63.87 -8.90
C SER A 32 -37.41 -64.65 -8.87
N GLN A 33 -36.93 -65.26 -7.78
CA GLN A 33 -37.48 -66.23 -6.82
C GLN A 33 -36.27 -66.47 -5.86
N GLU A 34 -36.35 -66.68 -4.56
CA GLU A 34 -36.69 -67.95 -3.90
C GLU A 34 -36.38 -67.75 -2.39
N THR A 35 -37.33 -68.14 -1.54
CA THR A 35 -37.18 -68.60 -0.15
C THR A 35 -35.89 -68.28 0.63
N THR A 36 -36.03 -67.50 1.71
CA THR A 36 -35.72 -67.98 3.07
C THR A 36 -36.57 -67.24 4.10
N GLU A 37 -37.38 -68.00 4.83
CA GLU A 37 -37.84 -67.64 6.16
C GLU A 37 -36.62 -67.48 7.08
N GLY A 38 -36.68 -66.52 8.01
CA GLY A 38 -35.94 -66.61 9.27
C GLY A 38 -34.80 -65.62 9.48
N GLY A 39 -35.02 -64.71 10.44
CA GLY A 39 -33.95 -64.09 11.22
C GLY A 39 -33.69 -62.63 10.90
N LYS A 40 -34.22 -61.72 11.73
CA LYS A 40 -33.60 -60.40 11.92
C LYS A 40 -32.10 -60.64 12.17
N THR A 41 -31.23 -60.22 11.28
CA THR A 41 -29.79 -60.38 11.49
C THR A 41 -29.32 -59.41 12.59
N GLU A 42 -28.32 -59.78 13.40
CA GLU A 42 -27.74 -58.88 14.42
C GLU A 42 -27.23 -57.56 13.80
N ALA A 43 -26.80 -57.61 12.53
CA ALA A 43 -26.34 -56.44 11.78
C ALA A 43 -27.47 -55.41 11.53
N ASP A 44 -28.68 -55.86 11.22
CA ASP A 44 -29.84 -54.96 11.03
C ASP A 44 -30.29 -54.32 12.35
N ALA A 45 -30.17 -55.06 13.47
CA ALA A 45 -30.46 -54.55 14.80
C ALA A 45 -29.43 -53.48 15.24
N ALA A 46 -28.14 -53.71 14.96
CA ALA A 46 -27.07 -52.76 15.24
C ALA A 46 -27.22 -51.45 14.44
N PHE A 47 -27.65 -51.52 13.18
CA PHE A 47 -27.89 -50.33 12.35
C PHE A 47 -29.12 -49.53 12.83
N ALA A 48 -30.16 -50.23 13.29
CA ALA A 48 -31.33 -49.58 13.90
C ALA A 48 -30.99 -48.89 15.22
N GLU A 49 -30.15 -49.51 16.05
CA GLU A 49 -29.64 -48.92 17.30
C GLU A 49 -28.74 -47.72 17.02
N MET A 50 -27.80 -47.82 16.06
CA MET A 50 -26.95 -46.69 15.65
C MET A 50 -27.78 -45.52 15.12
N ARG A 51 -28.85 -45.78 14.36
CA ARG A 51 -29.73 -44.71 13.87
C ARG A 51 -30.49 -44.01 15.01
N ARG A 52 -30.94 -44.77 16.02
CA ARG A 52 -31.57 -44.20 17.23
C ARG A 52 -30.57 -43.40 18.05
N ALA A 53 -29.38 -43.94 18.30
CA ALA A 53 -28.31 -43.26 19.03
C ALA A 53 -27.86 -41.97 18.33
N LYS A 54 -27.77 -41.97 16.99
CA LYS A 54 -27.45 -40.77 16.22
C LYS A 54 -28.56 -39.71 16.32
N GLN A 55 -29.82 -40.11 16.25
CA GLN A 55 -30.96 -39.19 16.41
C GLN A 55 -31.04 -38.60 17.81
N GLU A 56 -30.74 -39.37 18.85
CA GLU A 56 -30.66 -38.89 20.23
C GLU A 56 -29.49 -37.92 20.41
N ALA A 57 -28.30 -38.25 19.90
CA ALA A 57 -27.13 -37.38 19.96
C ALA A 57 -27.34 -36.05 19.20
N GLU A 58 -27.99 -36.08 18.03
CA GLU A 58 -28.35 -34.87 17.27
C GLU A 58 -29.34 -34.00 18.05
N ARG A 59 -30.35 -34.61 18.68
CA ARG A 59 -31.31 -33.90 19.51
C ARG A 59 -30.67 -33.28 20.74
N GLU A 60 -29.79 -33.99 21.44
CA GLU A 60 -29.04 -33.45 22.57
C GLU A 60 -28.14 -32.29 22.16
N ARG A 61 -27.49 -32.38 21.00
CA ARG A 61 -26.69 -31.28 20.45
C ARG A 61 -27.53 -30.06 20.12
N ASP A 62 -28.69 -30.26 19.52
CA ASP A 62 -29.62 -29.18 19.17
C ASP A 62 -30.20 -28.51 20.43
N GLU A 63 -30.55 -29.30 21.45
CA GLU A 63 -31.01 -28.79 22.75
C GLU A 63 -29.91 -28.02 23.47
N ALA A 64 -28.67 -28.53 23.49
CA ALA A 64 -27.52 -27.84 24.06
C ALA A 64 -27.20 -26.53 23.31
N GLN A 65 -27.31 -26.54 21.97
CA GLN A 65 -27.06 -25.36 21.15
C GLN A 65 -28.14 -24.29 21.34
N ARG A 66 -29.41 -24.69 21.52
CA ARG A 66 -30.50 -23.76 21.88
C ARG A 66 -30.30 -23.18 23.28
N ALA A 67 -29.93 -24.01 24.26
CA ALA A 67 -29.68 -23.55 25.63
C ALA A 67 -28.49 -22.56 25.69
N LEU A 68 -27.45 -22.78 24.89
CA LEU A 68 -26.34 -21.84 24.75
C LEU A 68 -26.78 -20.55 24.05
N ALA A 69 -27.51 -20.65 22.94
CA ALA A 69 -28.01 -19.49 22.22
C ALA A 69 -28.95 -18.63 23.08
N GLU A 70 -29.78 -19.23 23.92
CA GLU A 70 -30.66 -18.52 24.85
C GLU A 70 -29.86 -17.80 25.95
N LYS A 71 -28.83 -18.46 26.50
CA LYS A 71 -27.91 -17.82 27.47
C LYS A 71 -27.14 -16.66 26.85
N GLU A 72 -26.58 -16.85 25.67
CA GLU A 72 -25.87 -15.80 24.94
C GLU A 72 -26.79 -14.64 24.58
N ALA A 73 -28.04 -14.91 24.16
CA ALA A 73 -29.02 -13.87 23.88
C ALA A 73 -29.39 -13.07 25.14
N ASN A 74 -29.56 -13.74 26.28
CA ASN A 74 -29.85 -13.09 27.55
C ASN A 74 -28.65 -12.26 28.04
N GLU A 75 -27.43 -12.79 27.96
CA GLU A 75 -26.21 -12.04 28.28
C GLU A 75 -25.99 -10.85 27.32
N ALA A 76 -26.25 -11.02 26.03
CA ALA A 76 -26.17 -9.95 25.05
C ALA A 76 -27.21 -8.86 25.33
N ALA A 77 -28.44 -9.22 25.70
CA ALA A 77 -29.47 -8.29 26.12
C ALA A 77 -29.02 -7.50 27.36
N LYS A 78 -28.50 -8.18 28.38
CA LYS A 78 -27.94 -7.55 29.59
C LYS A 78 -26.79 -6.60 29.27
N ARG A 79 -25.83 -7.01 28.44
CA ARG A 79 -24.72 -6.16 27.98
C ARG A 79 -25.20 -4.95 27.19
N SER A 80 -26.26 -5.09 26.38
CA SER A 80 -26.82 -3.98 25.60
C SER A 80 -27.48 -2.92 26.50
N VAL A 81 -28.24 -3.37 27.50
CA VAL A 81 -28.86 -2.49 28.52
C VAL A 81 -27.76 -1.78 29.31
N PHE A 82 -26.75 -2.52 29.73
CA PHE A 82 -25.60 -1.98 30.45
C PHE A 82 -24.85 -0.91 29.63
N LYS A 83 -24.53 -1.19 28.36
CA LYS A 83 -23.84 -0.23 27.47
C LYS A 83 -24.64 1.06 27.23
N ASN A 84 -25.95 0.93 27.05
CA ASN A 84 -26.82 2.09 26.80
C ASN A 84 -26.98 2.98 28.04
N ILE A 85 -26.92 2.39 29.24
CA ILE A 85 -27.17 3.12 30.49
C ILE A 85 -25.87 3.54 31.19
N ALA A 86 -24.78 2.75 31.13
CA ALA A 86 -23.46 3.16 31.62
C ALA A 86 -22.88 4.35 30.82
N GLY A 87 -23.38 4.60 29.61
CA GLY A 87 -23.12 5.83 28.85
C GLY A 87 -23.92 7.05 29.33
N SER A 88 -24.85 6.88 30.27
CA SER A 88 -25.62 7.96 30.90
C SER A 88 -24.99 8.32 32.25
N GLU A 89 -24.60 9.58 32.44
CA GLU A 89 -23.94 10.09 33.65
C GLU A 89 -24.77 9.95 34.94
N ASN A 90 -26.07 9.62 34.85
CA ASN A 90 -27.00 9.53 35.98
C ASN A 90 -27.64 8.14 36.13
N ALA A 91 -26.94 7.07 35.77
CA ALA A 91 -27.44 5.72 35.97
C ALA A 91 -27.59 5.40 37.48
N ASP A 92 -28.83 5.34 37.98
CA ASP A 92 -29.11 4.81 39.31
C ASP A 92 -28.73 3.32 39.33
N VAL A 93 -27.64 3.01 40.05
CA VAL A 93 -27.08 1.66 40.17
C VAL A 93 -28.14 0.68 40.69
N ASP A 94 -28.98 1.13 41.63
CA ASP A 94 -30.06 0.34 42.21
C ASP A 94 -31.16 0.01 41.19
N ALA A 95 -31.53 0.96 40.33
CA ALA A 95 -32.50 0.73 39.26
C ALA A 95 -31.93 -0.19 38.18
N LEU A 96 -30.62 -0.12 37.94
CA LEU A 96 -29.93 -1.00 37.00
C LEU A 96 -29.84 -2.44 37.50
N ALA A 97 -29.53 -2.60 38.78
CA ALA A 97 -29.49 -3.86 39.49
C ALA A 97 -30.86 -4.56 39.43
N GLU A 98 -31.94 -3.83 39.71
CA GLU A 98 -33.31 -4.33 39.62
C GLU A 98 -33.69 -4.74 38.18
N ALA A 99 -33.37 -3.91 37.18
CA ALA A 99 -33.68 -4.21 35.78
C ALA A 99 -32.92 -5.42 35.21
N LEU A 100 -31.69 -5.65 35.68
CA LEU A 100 -30.83 -6.75 35.21
C LEU A 100 -30.96 -8.02 36.07
N GLY A 101 -31.64 -7.92 37.22
CA GLY A 101 -31.78 -9.00 38.20
C GLY A 101 -30.44 -9.46 38.78
N VAL A 102 -29.54 -8.52 39.04
CA VAL A 102 -28.19 -8.75 39.62
C VAL A 102 -27.98 -7.82 40.80
N ASP A 103 -26.99 -8.14 41.64
CA ASP A 103 -26.65 -7.33 42.80
C ASP A 103 -26.06 -5.98 42.38
N ALA A 104 -26.37 -4.93 43.15
CA ALA A 104 -25.88 -3.57 42.92
C ALA A 104 -24.34 -3.48 42.96
N ASP A 105 -23.70 -4.32 43.79
CA ASP A 105 -22.24 -4.40 43.88
C ASP A 105 -21.61 -4.93 42.57
N ASP A 106 -22.24 -5.90 41.91
CA ASP A 106 -21.77 -6.43 40.62
C ASP A 106 -21.93 -5.40 39.49
N VAL A 107 -23.01 -4.63 39.53
CA VAL A 107 -23.22 -3.49 38.63
C VAL A 107 -22.14 -2.43 38.84
N MET A 108 -21.85 -2.07 40.09
CA MET A 108 -20.83 -1.06 40.38
C MET A 108 -19.43 -1.53 39.99
N ALA A 109 -19.10 -2.81 40.22
CA ALA A 109 -17.83 -3.40 39.82
C ALA A 109 -17.65 -3.38 38.29
N SER A 110 -18.70 -3.70 37.53
CA SER A 110 -18.66 -3.65 36.07
C SER A 110 -18.55 -2.23 35.53
N ILE A 111 -19.24 -1.25 36.14
CA ILE A 111 -19.14 0.17 35.74
C ILE A 111 -17.71 0.67 35.98
N ASN A 112 -17.14 0.38 37.15
CA ASN A 112 -15.76 0.78 37.48
C ASN A 112 -14.74 0.12 36.55
N ALA A 113 -14.89 -1.17 36.26
CA ALA A 113 -14.02 -1.88 35.33
C ALA A 113 -14.07 -1.27 33.91
N GLU A 114 -15.26 -0.90 33.44
CA GLU A 114 -15.44 -0.26 32.13
C GLU A 114 -14.88 1.16 32.11
N GLN A 115 -15.06 1.95 33.17
CA GLN A 115 -14.44 3.28 33.29
C GLN A 115 -12.92 3.21 33.31
N GLU A 116 -12.34 2.26 34.04
CA GLU A 116 -10.89 2.05 34.03
C GLU A 116 -10.39 1.59 32.66
N ALA A 117 -11.13 0.70 31.98
CA ALA A 117 -10.80 0.29 30.62
C ALA A 117 -10.86 1.47 29.64
N ALA A 118 -11.89 2.32 29.74
CA ALA A 118 -12.03 3.52 28.93
C ALA A 118 -10.90 4.53 29.19
N ARG A 119 -10.49 4.72 30.45
CA ARG A 119 -9.34 5.55 30.82
C ARG A 119 -8.03 5.01 30.23
N ARG A 120 -7.76 3.71 30.42
CA ARG A 120 -6.57 3.06 29.84
C ARG A 120 -6.55 3.15 28.33
N ASN A 121 -7.70 2.96 27.66
CA ASN A 121 -7.79 3.10 26.21
C ASN A 121 -7.52 4.53 25.74
N SER A 122 -8.08 5.53 26.42
CA SER A 122 -7.84 6.94 26.12
C SER A 122 -6.36 7.32 26.32
N GLU A 123 -5.74 6.81 27.38
CA GLU A 123 -4.30 7.01 27.63
C GLU A 123 -3.44 6.34 26.56
N MET A 124 -3.76 5.09 26.18
CA MET A 124 -3.07 4.41 25.08
C MET A 124 -3.20 5.15 23.75
N GLU A 125 -4.37 5.69 23.44
CA GLU A 125 -4.60 6.48 22.22
C GLU A 125 -3.77 7.78 22.24
N SER A 126 -3.77 8.48 23.37
CA SER A 126 -2.94 9.67 23.58
C SER A 126 -1.45 9.36 23.42
N LEU A 127 -0.97 8.27 24.04
CA LEU A 127 0.43 7.84 23.93
C LEU A 127 0.79 7.45 22.50
N ARG A 128 -0.09 6.72 21.79
CA ARG A 128 0.12 6.37 20.38
C ARG A 128 0.22 7.61 19.50
N LYS A 129 -0.66 8.60 19.73
CA LYS A 129 -0.62 9.87 19.02
C LYS A 129 0.71 10.60 19.28
N GLN A 130 1.13 10.70 20.54
CA GLN A 130 2.42 11.32 20.88
C GLN A 130 3.61 10.60 20.23
N VAL A 131 3.61 9.27 20.17
CA VAL A 131 4.66 8.50 19.49
C VAL A 131 4.66 8.77 17.99
N ALA A 132 3.48 8.83 17.37
CA ALA A 132 3.35 9.15 15.95
C ALA A 132 3.85 10.57 15.65
N ASP A 133 3.44 11.56 16.45
CA ASP A 133 3.87 12.95 16.31
C ASP A 133 5.39 13.08 16.47
N LEU A 134 5.98 12.45 17.50
CA LEU A 134 7.44 12.42 17.71
C LEU A 134 8.18 11.73 16.55
N SER A 135 7.62 10.65 15.99
CA SER A 135 8.23 9.99 14.83
C SER A 135 8.18 10.86 13.58
N ALA A 136 7.09 11.59 13.37
CA ALA A 136 6.92 12.50 12.25
C ALA A 136 7.88 13.70 12.39
N GLU A 137 8.01 14.28 13.58
CA GLU A 137 8.98 15.34 13.86
C GLU A 137 10.42 14.88 13.61
N LYS A 138 10.78 13.67 14.04
CA LYS A 138 12.12 13.10 13.76
C LYS A 138 12.37 12.97 12.27
N GLN A 139 11.42 12.41 11.52
CA GLN A 139 11.56 12.24 10.09
C GLN A 139 11.65 13.58 9.36
N VAL A 140 10.88 14.59 9.78
CA VAL A 140 10.99 15.95 9.24
C VAL A 140 12.37 16.54 9.52
N ASN A 141 12.88 16.41 10.75
CA ASN A 141 14.22 16.91 11.10
C ASN A 141 15.33 16.20 10.33
N GLU A 142 15.23 14.89 10.12
CA GLU A 142 16.16 14.12 9.28
C GLU A 142 16.12 14.61 7.84
N ASN A 143 14.92 14.80 7.28
CA ASN A 143 14.74 15.34 5.94
C ASN A 143 15.32 16.76 5.79
N ILE A 144 15.11 17.65 6.76
CA ILE A 144 15.68 19.00 6.76
C ILE A 144 17.21 18.92 6.78
N LYS A 145 17.78 18.04 7.60
CA LYS A 145 19.23 17.86 7.68
C LYS A 145 19.81 17.38 6.35
N GLU A 146 19.17 16.39 5.70
CA GLU A 146 19.57 15.94 4.36
C GLU A 146 19.46 17.03 3.30
N LEU A 147 18.42 17.87 3.38
CA LEU A 147 18.25 19.02 2.49
C LEU A 147 19.34 20.07 2.71
N GLN A 148 19.69 20.36 3.96
CA GLN A 148 20.76 21.29 4.32
C GLN A 148 22.15 20.80 3.87
N GLU A 149 22.37 19.49 3.81
CA GLU A 149 23.59 18.91 3.23
C GLU A 149 23.70 19.15 1.72
N LEU A 150 22.56 19.25 1.01
CA LEU A 150 22.52 19.51 -0.44
C LEU A 150 22.52 21.01 -0.75
N ASP A 151 21.70 21.78 -0.03
CA ASP A 151 21.57 23.22 -0.16
C ASP A 151 21.38 23.85 1.23
N PRO A 152 22.43 24.49 1.80
CA PRO A 152 22.36 25.17 3.09
C PRO A 152 21.37 26.34 3.15
N SER A 153 20.82 26.79 2.02
CA SER A 153 19.82 27.86 1.99
C SER A 153 18.43 27.40 2.46
N ILE A 154 18.19 26.09 2.53
CA ILE A 154 16.88 25.53 2.91
C ILE A 154 16.80 25.41 4.44
N LYS A 155 15.80 26.08 5.03
CA LYS A 155 15.61 26.09 6.49
C LYS A 155 14.42 25.23 6.92
N ASP A 156 13.44 25.11 6.05
CA ASP A 156 12.21 24.36 6.30
C ASP A 156 11.90 23.42 5.12
N VAL A 157 11.30 22.27 5.39
CA VAL A 157 10.79 21.37 4.34
C VAL A 157 9.77 22.08 3.45
N ASN A 158 9.02 23.02 4.04
CA ASN A 158 8.01 23.81 3.33
C ASN A 158 8.60 24.80 2.32
N ASP A 159 9.90 25.14 2.41
CA ASP A 159 10.57 26.04 1.46
C ASP A 159 10.60 25.46 0.04
N LEU A 160 10.55 24.13 -0.09
CA LEU A 160 10.53 23.40 -1.36
C LEU A 160 9.13 23.26 -1.96
N GLY A 161 8.10 23.69 -1.24
CA GLY A 161 6.71 23.64 -1.67
C GLY A 161 6.07 22.26 -1.58
N LYS A 162 4.79 22.20 -1.97
CA LYS A 162 3.93 21.02 -1.84
C LYS A 162 4.41 19.83 -2.68
N GLU A 163 5.09 20.09 -3.80
CA GLU A 163 5.60 19.03 -4.70
C GLU A 163 6.67 18.17 -4.03
N PHE A 164 7.46 18.74 -3.13
CA PHE A 164 8.44 17.97 -2.36
C PHE A 164 7.76 16.92 -1.48
N VAL A 165 6.73 17.34 -0.76
CA VAL A 165 5.93 16.44 0.10
C VAL A 165 5.24 15.37 -0.74
N ASP A 166 4.74 15.73 -1.93
CA ASP A 166 4.12 14.77 -2.84
C ASP A 166 5.14 13.73 -3.35
N TYR A 167 6.34 14.14 -3.77
CA TYR A 167 7.40 13.22 -4.17
C TYR A 167 7.85 12.29 -3.05
N VAL A 168 8.01 12.81 -1.82
CA VAL A 168 8.34 11.99 -0.65
C VAL A 168 7.19 11.03 -0.31
N SER A 169 5.93 11.47 -0.43
CA SER A 169 4.76 10.60 -0.22
C SER A 169 4.64 9.47 -1.25
N LYS A 170 5.18 9.67 -2.46
CA LYS A 170 5.30 8.67 -3.52
C LYS A 170 6.49 7.72 -3.33
N GLY A 171 7.24 7.88 -2.25
CA GLY A 171 8.36 7.00 -1.88
C GLY A 171 9.71 7.42 -2.47
N LEU A 172 9.85 8.64 -3.02
CA LEU A 172 11.16 9.15 -3.40
C LEU A 172 11.96 9.54 -2.16
N THR A 173 13.27 9.33 -2.23
CA THR A 173 14.20 9.85 -1.22
C THR A 173 14.25 11.37 -1.26
N VAL A 174 14.61 12.01 -0.15
CA VAL A 174 14.75 13.48 -0.01
C VAL A 174 15.63 14.07 -1.11
N LYS A 175 16.77 13.42 -1.41
CA LYS A 175 17.69 13.86 -2.47
C LYS A 175 17.05 13.81 -3.85
N GLN A 176 16.35 12.73 -4.17
CA GLN A 176 15.67 12.57 -5.46
C GLN A 176 14.53 13.59 -5.62
N ALA A 177 13.73 13.80 -4.58
CA ALA A 177 12.67 14.79 -4.58
C ALA A 177 13.23 16.21 -4.77
N TYR A 178 14.33 16.54 -4.08
CA TYR A 178 15.03 17.82 -4.25
C TYR A 178 15.51 18.04 -5.70
N PHE A 179 16.18 17.06 -6.29
CA PHE A 179 16.67 17.16 -7.66
C PHE A 179 15.54 17.16 -8.69
N ALA A 180 14.42 16.49 -8.43
CA ALA A 180 13.25 16.55 -9.31
C ALA A 180 12.70 17.97 -9.39
N ILE A 181 12.50 18.63 -8.25
CA ILE A 181 12.01 20.02 -8.19
C ILE A 181 13.00 20.98 -8.85
N LYS A 182 14.30 20.84 -8.56
CA LYS A 182 15.32 21.67 -9.21
C LYS A 182 15.41 21.45 -10.72
N GLY A 183 15.28 20.20 -11.16
CA GLY A 183 15.24 19.84 -12.58
C GLY A 183 14.01 20.44 -13.27
N GLU A 184 12.86 20.39 -12.61
CA GLU A 184 11.61 20.99 -13.08
C GLU A 184 11.70 22.52 -13.11
N GLU A 185 12.29 23.16 -12.09
CA GLU A 185 12.57 24.60 -12.09
C GLU A 185 13.46 24.98 -13.29
N ILE A 186 14.51 24.21 -13.58
CA ILE A 186 15.39 24.46 -14.72
C ILE A 186 14.68 24.23 -16.06
N ALA A 187 13.86 23.18 -16.17
CA ALA A 187 13.14 22.84 -17.40
C ALA A 187 12.03 23.85 -17.71
N THR A 188 11.35 24.37 -16.68
CA THR A 188 10.27 25.35 -16.82
C THR A 188 10.77 26.78 -16.95
N LYS A 189 11.93 27.09 -16.38
CA LYS A 189 12.59 28.39 -16.53
C LYS A 189 13.20 28.46 -17.93
N ALA A 190 12.44 29.06 -18.85
CA ALA A 190 12.86 29.31 -20.22
C ALA A 190 14.25 29.97 -20.24
N THR A 191 15.28 29.16 -20.50
CA THR A 191 16.61 29.70 -20.77
C THR A 191 16.58 30.20 -22.21
N PRO A 192 16.82 31.51 -22.45
CA PRO A 192 16.90 32.00 -23.82
C PRO A 192 17.97 31.19 -24.55
N PRO A 193 17.74 30.80 -25.82
CA PRO A 193 18.73 30.05 -26.58
C PRO A 193 20.06 30.79 -26.48
N GLN A 194 21.14 30.04 -26.21
CA GLN A 194 22.49 30.59 -26.26
C GLN A 194 22.61 31.38 -27.57
N PRO A 195 23.06 32.64 -27.55
CA PRO A 195 23.20 33.39 -28.78
C PRO A 195 24.04 32.55 -29.73
N ILE A 196 23.47 32.23 -30.90
CA ILE A 196 24.17 31.48 -31.95
C ILE A 196 25.54 32.12 -32.06
N GLY A 197 26.58 31.36 -31.71
CA GLY A 197 27.94 31.85 -31.73
C GLY A 197 28.14 32.50 -33.10
N LYS A 198 28.59 33.76 -33.12
CA LYS A 198 29.00 34.40 -34.38
C LYS A 198 30.00 33.45 -35.01
N VAL A 199 29.59 32.70 -36.03
CA VAL A 199 30.51 31.98 -36.90
C VAL A 199 31.42 33.06 -37.43
N ASN A 200 32.68 33.02 -37.01
CA ASN A 200 33.64 34.05 -37.34
C ASN A 200 33.94 33.89 -38.84
N ASN A 201 33.15 34.55 -39.69
CA ASN A 201 33.35 34.65 -41.13
C ASN A 201 34.53 35.57 -41.48
N GLN A 202 35.53 35.65 -40.61
CA GLN A 202 36.82 36.21 -41.00
C GLN A 202 37.52 35.14 -41.84
N PRO A 203 37.98 35.49 -43.06
CA PRO A 203 38.86 34.62 -43.83
C PRO A 203 40.00 34.18 -42.91
N PRO A 204 40.40 32.90 -42.92
CA PRO A 204 41.52 32.44 -42.11
C PRO A 204 42.71 33.36 -42.40
N GLU A 205 43.27 33.97 -41.36
CA GLU A 205 44.47 34.80 -41.52
C GLU A 205 45.55 33.92 -42.15
N LYS A 206 45.93 34.24 -43.40
CA LYS A 206 47.01 33.54 -44.08
C LYS A 206 48.33 33.92 -43.40
N ASP A 207 49.09 32.90 -43.02
CA ASP A 207 50.41 33.08 -42.40
C ASP A 207 51.51 33.38 -43.44
N PHE A 208 51.25 33.08 -44.72
CA PHE A 208 52.18 33.27 -45.82
C PHE A 208 51.47 33.85 -47.04
N PHE A 209 52.16 34.73 -47.75
CA PHE A 209 51.70 35.31 -49.02
C PHE A 209 52.59 34.84 -50.16
N THR A 210 52.02 34.69 -51.35
CA THR A 210 52.77 34.46 -52.59
C THR A 210 53.13 35.80 -53.25
N GLU A 211 54.16 35.81 -54.11
CA GLU A 211 54.58 37.02 -54.84
C GLU A 211 53.40 37.67 -55.59
N ALA A 212 52.61 36.87 -56.31
CA ALA A 212 51.43 37.35 -57.03
C ALA A 212 50.32 37.91 -56.12
N GLU A 213 50.20 37.40 -54.89
CA GLU A 213 49.24 37.94 -53.91
C GLU A 213 49.72 39.27 -53.33
N VAL A 214 51.03 39.44 -53.12
CA VAL A 214 51.62 40.69 -52.64
C VAL A 214 51.53 41.78 -53.70
N ASP A 215 51.79 41.45 -54.97
CA ASP A 215 51.67 42.39 -56.08
C ASP A 215 50.22 42.84 -56.33
N ALA A 216 49.26 41.98 -56.02
CA ALA A 216 47.83 42.31 -56.10
C ALA A 216 47.31 43.09 -54.88
N MET A 217 48.10 43.21 -53.80
CA MET A 217 47.72 43.97 -52.60
C MET A 217 47.99 45.47 -52.76
N THR A 218 47.15 46.29 -52.13
CA THR A 218 47.40 47.74 -52.03
C THR A 218 48.55 48.03 -51.06
N GLU A 219 49.22 49.18 -51.20
CA GLU A 219 50.34 49.56 -50.33
C GLU A 219 49.97 49.55 -48.83
N GLU A 220 48.72 49.89 -48.50
CA GLU A 220 48.22 49.85 -47.13
C GLU A 220 48.10 48.41 -46.59
N GLN A 221 47.65 47.47 -47.43
CA GLN A 221 47.57 46.05 -47.09
C GLN A 221 48.96 45.41 -46.99
N GLN A 222 49.90 45.83 -47.83
CA GLN A 222 51.30 45.39 -47.75
C GLN A 222 51.96 45.87 -46.46
N ARG A 223 51.71 47.12 -46.03
CA ARG A 223 52.23 47.63 -44.75
C ARG A 223 51.62 46.92 -43.54
N ALA A 224 50.31 46.69 -43.57
CA ALA A 224 49.62 45.96 -42.49
C ALA A 224 50.11 44.51 -42.35
N ASN A 225 50.48 43.88 -43.46
CA ASN A 225 50.94 42.49 -43.49
C ASN A 225 52.47 42.35 -43.67
N ALA A 226 53.24 43.43 -43.52
CA ALA A 226 54.65 43.50 -43.90
C ALA A 226 55.52 42.40 -43.28
N LYS A 227 55.27 42.07 -42.01
CA LYS A 227 56.00 41.00 -41.32
C LYS A 227 55.75 39.63 -41.94
N LYS A 228 54.48 39.28 -42.19
CA LYS A 228 54.07 38.02 -42.82
C LYS A 228 54.56 37.92 -44.27
N ILE A 229 54.60 39.05 -44.98
CA ILE A 229 55.15 39.15 -46.34
C ILE A 229 56.66 38.87 -46.33
N LEU A 230 57.43 39.53 -45.45
CA LEU A 230 58.87 39.30 -45.32
C LEU A 230 59.19 37.84 -44.95
N ASP A 231 58.42 37.25 -44.03
CA ASP A 231 58.57 35.84 -43.65
C ASP A 231 58.22 34.86 -44.79
N SER A 232 57.45 35.33 -45.80
CA SER A 232 57.08 34.55 -46.98
C SER A 232 58.05 34.66 -48.16
N MET A 233 58.85 35.73 -48.25
CA MET A 233 59.82 35.97 -49.34
C MET A 233 60.80 34.81 -49.60
N PRO A 234 61.36 34.11 -48.58
CA PRO A 234 62.27 32.99 -48.81
C PRO A 234 61.61 31.77 -49.50
N ARG A 235 60.26 31.77 -49.60
CA ARG A 235 59.47 30.69 -50.19
C ARG A 235 59.00 31.03 -51.61
N TRP A 236 59.23 32.26 -52.08
CA TRP A 236 58.95 32.66 -53.45
C TRP A 236 60.03 32.02 -54.34
N LYS A 237 59.60 31.31 -55.39
CA LYS A 237 60.48 30.59 -56.32
C LYS A 237 60.15 31.02 -57.73
#